data_AF-A0A0F9S384-F1
#
_entry.id   AF-A0A0F9S384-F1
#
_cell.length_a   1.000
_cell.length_b   1.000
_cell.length_c   1.000
_cell.angle_alpha   90.00
_cell.angle_beta   90.00
_cell.angle_gamma   90.00
#
_symmetry.space_group_name_H-M   'P 1'
#
loop_
_entity.id
_entity.type
_entity.pdbx_description
1 polymer ?
#
loop_
_entity_poly.entity_id
_entity_poly.type
_entity_poly.pdbx_seq_one_letter_code
_entity_poly.pdbx_strand_id
1 'polypeptide(L)'
;MAYVELADVKKVLKDSLFDYPGSIASEFEFAEAYINGRLAGHYPLPFDDTDIYASVPTQIKWIAAHLVGYKLWDGAVALEGQTSDTAAKRWKKLADEWLTRLVKLEELLVLDDGTIISITNDTLRFYPSGVRDKADNDKNVPMFKRADAHQW
;
A
#
# COMPACT_ATOMS: atom_id res chain seq x y z
N MET A 1 -11.90 -6.71 -0.01
CA MET A 1 -11.94 -5.82 -1.19
C MET A 1 -10.48 -5.57 -1.57
N ALA A 2 -10.12 -5.58 -2.86
CA ALA A 2 -8.70 -5.47 -3.23
C ALA A 2 -8.10 -4.14 -2.75
N TYR A 3 -6.85 -4.15 -2.27
CA TYR A 3 -6.14 -2.93 -1.84
C TYR A 3 -5.81 -1.98 -2.98
N VAL A 4 -6.04 -2.38 -4.22
CA VAL A 4 -5.70 -1.61 -5.40
C VAL A 4 -6.65 -1.94 -6.55
N GLU A 5 -6.88 -0.96 -7.41
CA GLU A 5 -7.68 -1.13 -8.62
C GLU A 5 -6.79 -1.34 -9.85
N LEU A 6 -7.35 -1.96 -10.89
CA LEU A 6 -6.65 -2.17 -12.17
C LEU A 6 -6.11 -0.84 -12.77
N ALA A 7 -6.82 0.27 -12.55
CA ALA A 7 -6.38 1.58 -13.02
C ALA A 7 -5.04 2.02 -12.40
N ASP A 8 -4.79 1.70 -11.13
CA ASP A 8 -3.54 2.03 -10.45
C ASP A 8 -2.40 1.09 -10.87
N VAL A 9 -2.71 -0.20 -11.09
CA VAL A 9 -1.77 -1.17 -11.64
C VAL A 9 -1.27 -0.71 -13.02
N LYS A 10 -2.17 -0.21 -13.88
CA LYS A 10 -1.82 0.36 -15.19
C LYS A 10 -0.87 1.56 -15.11
N LYS A 11 -0.89 2.33 -14.01
CA LYS A 11 0.06 3.44 -13.79
C LYS A 11 1.49 2.95 -13.47
N VAL A 12 1.62 1.78 -12.84
CA VAL A 12 2.94 1.14 -12.59
C VAL A 12 3.45 0.52 -13.89
N LEU A 13 2.57 -0.13 -14.62
CA LEU A 13 2.81 -0.81 -15.89
C LEU A 13 2.72 0.14 -17.09
N LYS A 14 3.15 1.40 -16.93
CA LYS A 14 2.92 2.56 -17.82
C LYS A 14 3.09 2.31 -19.33
N ASP A 15 3.83 1.28 -19.72
CA ASP A 15 4.01 0.80 -21.08
C ASP A 15 4.17 -0.75 -21.08
N SER A 16 3.17 -1.50 -20.59
CA SER A 16 3.30 -2.97 -20.52
C SER A 16 3.54 -3.57 -21.91
N LEU A 17 4.62 -4.34 -22.03
CA LEU A 17 5.02 -5.06 -23.23
C LEU A 17 4.08 -6.24 -23.59
N PHE A 18 3.00 -6.43 -22.83
CA PHE A 18 2.09 -7.56 -22.93
C PHE A 18 0.65 -7.15 -22.62
N ASP A 19 -0.29 -7.91 -23.19
CA ASP A 19 -1.72 -7.72 -22.98
C ASP A 19 -2.12 -8.07 -21.53
N TYR A 20 -3.01 -7.28 -20.96
CA TYR A 20 -3.56 -7.56 -19.63
C TYR A 20 -4.43 -8.81 -19.68
N PRO A 21 -4.26 -9.77 -18.75
CA PRO A 21 -5.15 -10.91 -18.70
C PRO A 21 -6.58 -10.46 -18.41
N GLY A 22 -7.56 -11.21 -18.94
CA GLY A 22 -8.99 -10.89 -18.75
C GLY A 22 -9.46 -10.92 -17.29
N SER A 23 -8.68 -11.55 -16.39
CA SER A 23 -8.87 -11.51 -14.95
C SER A 23 -7.51 -11.44 -14.26
N ILE A 24 -7.41 -10.58 -13.23
CA ILE A 24 -6.22 -10.43 -12.39
C ILE A 24 -6.53 -10.61 -10.89
N ALA A 25 -7.60 -11.36 -10.60
CA ALA A 25 -8.08 -11.56 -9.22
C ALA A 25 -7.04 -12.26 -8.34
N SER A 26 -6.36 -13.28 -8.87
CA SER A 26 -5.28 -13.99 -8.17
C SER A 26 -4.12 -13.09 -7.79
N GLU A 27 -3.81 -12.08 -8.60
CA GLU A 27 -2.73 -11.13 -8.37
C GLU A 27 -3.11 -10.12 -7.30
N PHE A 28 -4.38 -9.71 -7.24
CA PHE A 28 -4.92 -8.92 -6.13
C PHE A 28 -4.87 -9.69 -4.81
N GLU A 29 -5.33 -10.94 -4.80
CA GLU A 29 -5.26 -11.82 -3.62
C GLU A 29 -3.82 -12.03 -3.16
N PHE A 30 -2.89 -12.25 -4.09
CA PHE A 30 -1.47 -12.35 -3.80
C PHE A 30 -0.94 -11.07 -3.13
N ALA A 31 -1.21 -9.90 -3.70
CA ALA A 31 -0.74 -8.63 -3.17
C ALA A 31 -1.30 -8.36 -1.77
N GLU A 32 -2.58 -8.61 -1.55
CA GLU A 32 -3.24 -8.45 -0.26
C GLU A 32 -2.64 -9.39 0.80
N ALA A 33 -2.53 -10.68 0.49
CA ALA A 33 -1.94 -11.67 1.40
C ALA A 33 -0.47 -11.34 1.72
N TYR A 34 0.30 -10.86 0.75
CA TYR A 34 1.70 -10.48 0.93
C TYR A 34 1.85 -9.28 1.86
N ILE A 35 1.04 -8.23 1.65
CA ILE A 35 1.04 -7.03 2.49
C ILE A 35 0.59 -7.38 3.92
N ASN A 36 -0.50 -8.12 4.05
CA ASN A 36 -1.05 -8.53 5.34
C ASN A 36 -0.05 -9.39 6.12
N GLY A 37 0.60 -10.36 5.46
CA GLY A 37 1.62 -11.18 6.10
C GLY A 37 2.83 -10.37 6.60
N ARG A 38 3.19 -9.27 5.91
CA ARG A 38 4.33 -8.42 6.28
C ARG A 38 4.01 -7.37 7.34
N LEU A 39 2.76 -6.91 7.40
CA LEU A 39 2.31 -5.86 8.31
C LEU A 39 1.47 -6.38 9.49
N ALA A 40 1.20 -7.68 9.54
CA ALA A 40 0.55 -8.33 10.67
C ALA A 40 1.30 -8.06 11.98
N GLY A 41 0.56 -7.68 13.01
CA GLY A 41 1.12 -7.32 14.32
C GLY A 41 1.70 -5.91 14.40
N HIS A 42 1.83 -5.20 13.28
CA HIS A 42 2.20 -3.78 13.26
C HIS A 42 0.97 -2.90 13.07
N TYR A 43 0.11 -3.24 12.12
CA TYR A 43 -1.11 -2.49 11.80
C TYR A 43 -2.35 -3.34 12.07
N PRO A 44 -3.48 -2.73 12.45
CA PRO A 44 -4.79 -3.37 12.34
C PRO A 44 -5.05 -3.72 10.87
N LEU A 45 -5.41 -4.98 10.61
CA LEU A 45 -5.68 -5.48 9.27
C LEU A 45 -7.15 -5.96 9.19
N PRO A 46 -7.79 -5.90 8.02
CA PRO A 46 -7.24 -5.47 6.72
C PRO A 46 -7.28 -3.95 6.49
N PHE A 47 -6.54 -3.45 5.50
CA PHE A 47 -6.47 -2.00 5.19
C PHE A 47 -7.67 -1.45 4.41
N ASP A 48 -8.53 -2.31 3.87
CA ASP A 48 -9.80 -1.94 3.24
C ASP A 48 -10.96 -1.87 4.26
N ASP A 49 -10.69 -2.10 5.55
CA ASP A 49 -11.65 -1.87 6.62
C ASP A 49 -11.94 -0.36 6.74
N THR A 50 -13.11 0.03 6.26
CA THR A 50 -13.57 1.42 6.23
C THR A 50 -13.87 1.98 7.62
N ASP A 51 -14.15 1.13 8.61
CA ASP A 51 -14.40 1.58 9.98
C ASP A 51 -13.10 2.02 10.66
N ILE A 52 -11.98 1.39 10.27
CA ILE A 52 -10.64 1.73 10.78
C ILE A 52 -10.00 2.84 9.93
N TYR A 53 -9.95 2.67 8.61
CA TYR A 53 -9.12 3.48 7.72
C TYR A 53 -9.89 4.40 6.78
N ALA A 54 -11.21 4.29 6.67
CA ALA A 54 -12.07 5.00 5.69
C ALA A 54 -11.81 4.71 4.21
N SER A 55 -10.54 4.54 3.84
CA SER A 55 -10.03 4.25 2.51
C SER A 55 -8.70 3.52 2.65
N VAL A 56 -8.33 2.71 1.67
CA VAL A 56 -7.01 2.07 1.67
C VAL A 56 -5.92 3.15 1.61
N PRO A 57 -4.92 3.16 2.51
CA PRO A 57 -3.87 4.17 2.48
C PRO A 57 -3.09 4.18 1.15
N THR A 58 -2.70 5.37 0.71
CA THR A 58 -2.03 5.62 -0.58
C THR A 58 -0.79 4.74 -0.75
N GLN A 59 0.04 4.62 0.29
CA GLN A 59 1.23 3.78 0.26
C GLN A 59 0.87 2.31 0.06
N ILE A 60 -0.19 1.81 0.71
CA ILE A 60 -0.65 0.42 0.57
C ILE A 60 -1.17 0.17 -0.85
N LYS A 61 -1.93 1.13 -1.43
CA LYS A 61 -2.36 1.06 -2.85
C LYS A 61 -1.16 0.95 -3.79
N TRP A 62 -0.14 1.77 -3.60
CA TRP A 62 1.07 1.74 -4.44
C TRP A 62 1.87 0.46 -4.26
N ILE A 63 2.06 -0.03 -3.03
CA ILE A 63 2.73 -1.31 -2.76
C ILE A 63 1.98 -2.45 -3.46
N ALA A 64 0.64 -2.49 -3.32
CA ALA A 64 -0.19 -3.49 -3.96
C ALA A 64 -0.09 -3.42 -5.48
N ALA A 65 -0.08 -2.22 -6.08
CA ALA A 65 0.10 -2.04 -7.52
C ALA A 65 1.43 -2.62 -8.03
N HIS A 66 2.53 -2.42 -7.30
CA HIS A 66 3.84 -2.97 -7.64
C HIS A 66 3.90 -4.48 -7.51
N LEU A 67 3.27 -5.05 -6.48
CA LEU A 67 3.20 -6.50 -6.28
C LEU A 67 2.34 -7.20 -7.35
N VAL A 68 1.21 -6.59 -7.73
CA VAL A 68 0.39 -7.07 -8.86
C VAL A 68 1.19 -7.01 -10.16
N GLY A 69 1.85 -5.88 -10.44
CA GLY A 69 2.70 -5.74 -11.63
C GLY A 69 3.83 -6.77 -11.69
N TYR A 70 4.47 -7.04 -10.55
CA TYR A 70 5.44 -8.13 -10.40
C TYR A 70 4.83 -9.50 -10.74
N LYS A 71 3.65 -9.82 -10.18
CA LYS A 71 3.04 -11.13 -10.35
C LYS A 71 2.53 -11.37 -11.78
N LEU A 72 2.00 -10.34 -12.42
CA LEU A 72 1.63 -10.39 -13.84
C LEU A 72 2.84 -10.67 -14.74
N TRP A 73 3.98 -10.03 -14.46
CA TRP A 73 5.21 -10.28 -15.20
C TRP A 73 5.75 -11.71 -14.99
N ASP A 74 5.74 -12.20 -13.74
CA ASP A 74 6.14 -13.58 -13.40
C ASP A 74 5.34 -14.61 -14.20
N GLY A 75 4.02 -14.39 -14.34
CA GLY A 75 3.16 -15.22 -15.21
C GLY A 75 3.51 -15.12 -16.69
N ALA A 76 3.74 -13.91 -17.22
CA ALA A 76 4.10 -13.71 -18.62
C ALA A 76 5.46 -14.34 -18.98
N VAL A 77 6.47 -14.22 -18.11
CA VAL A 77 7.78 -14.87 -18.27
C VAL A 77 7.65 -16.38 -18.30
N ALA A 78 6.84 -16.96 -17.42
CA ALA A 78 6.61 -18.41 -17.39
C ALA A 78 5.92 -18.94 -18.66
N LEU A 79 5.05 -18.14 -19.28
CA LEU A 79 4.30 -18.52 -20.49
C LEU A 79 5.09 -18.29 -21.79
N GLU A 80 5.85 -17.20 -21.88
CA GLU A 80 6.47 -16.75 -23.13
C GLU A 80 8.00 -16.95 -23.18
N GLY A 81 8.62 -17.40 -22.07
CA GLY A 81 10.08 -17.60 -22.01
C GLY A 81 10.90 -16.31 -22.08
N GLN A 82 10.29 -15.15 -21.80
CA GLN A 82 10.97 -13.86 -21.82
C GLN A 82 11.99 -13.75 -20.67
N THR A 83 13.26 -13.51 -20.99
CA THR A 83 14.38 -13.57 -20.02
C THR A 83 14.73 -12.24 -19.34
N SER A 84 14.04 -11.14 -19.65
CA SER A 84 14.33 -9.81 -19.10
C SER A 84 13.75 -9.62 -17.70
N ASP A 85 14.43 -10.22 -16.73
CA ASP A 85 14.06 -10.29 -15.31
C ASP A 85 14.25 -8.96 -14.52
N THR A 86 14.52 -7.85 -15.20
CA THR A 86 15.01 -6.63 -14.53
C THR A 86 13.92 -5.69 -14.03
N ALA A 87 12.80 -5.54 -14.76
CA ALA A 87 11.71 -4.64 -14.37
C ALA A 87 10.87 -5.21 -13.21
N ALA A 88 10.47 -6.48 -13.30
CA ALA A 88 9.68 -7.13 -12.25
C ALA A 88 10.44 -7.23 -10.92
N LYS A 89 11.73 -7.58 -10.96
CA LYS A 89 12.59 -7.53 -9.77
C LYS A 89 12.67 -6.14 -9.15
N ARG A 90 12.68 -5.07 -9.96
CA ARG A 90 12.64 -3.69 -9.45
C ARG A 90 11.32 -3.39 -8.75
N TRP A 91 10.18 -3.76 -9.32
CA TRP A 91 8.88 -3.53 -8.66
C TRP A 91 8.75 -4.28 -7.34
N LYS A 92 9.12 -5.57 -7.32
CA LYS A 92 9.14 -6.34 -6.07
C LYS A 92 10.07 -5.72 -5.04
N LYS A 93 11.29 -5.34 -5.45
CA LYS A 93 12.27 -4.71 -4.56
C LYS A 93 11.74 -3.40 -3.96
N LEU A 94 11.12 -2.54 -4.78
CA LEU A 94 10.51 -1.30 -4.30
C LEU A 94 9.38 -1.55 -3.30
N ALA A 95 8.51 -2.52 -3.59
CA ALA A 95 7.45 -2.93 -2.66
C ALA A 95 8.02 -3.43 -1.33
N ASP A 96 9.05 -4.28 -1.37
CA ASP A 96 9.72 -4.82 -0.18
C ASP A 96 10.42 -3.73 0.65
N GLU A 97 11.04 -2.74 -0.02
CA GLU A 97 11.67 -1.59 0.63
C GLU A 97 10.64 -0.73 1.36
N TRP A 98 9.50 -0.41 0.71
CA TRP A 98 8.42 0.33 1.36
C TRP A 98 7.79 -0.43 2.52
N LEU A 99 7.52 -1.74 2.35
CA LEU A 99 7.02 -2.57 3.45
C LEU A 99 8.00 -2.60 4.63
N THR A 100 9.30 -2.66 4.36
CA THR A 100 10.33 -2.62 5.41
C THR A 100 10.32 -1.28 6.15
N ARG A 101 10.17 -0.16 5.45
CA ARG A 101 10.05 1.17 6.06
C ARG A 101 8.78 1.30 6.92
N LEU A 102 7.66 0.74 6.47
CA LEU A 102 6.41 0.70 7.26
C LEU A 102 6.54 -0.14 8.53
N VAL A 103 7.21 -1.30 8.46
CA VAL A 103 7.50 -2.15 9.64
C VAL A 103 8.38 -1.41 10.65
N LYS A 104 9.38 -0.67 10.17
CA LYS A 104 10.26 0.14 11.01
C LYS A 104 9.64 1.46 11.48
N LEU A 105 8.40 1.75 11.08
CA LEU A 105 7.71 3.02 11.34
C LEU A 105 8.49 4.25 10.82
N GLU A 106 9.27 4.07 9.75
CA GLU A 106 10.04 5.12 9.04
C GLU A 106 9.24 5.80 7.92
N GLU A 107 8.01 5.35 7.68
CA GLU A 107 7.07 5.90 6.70
C GLU A 107 5.69 5.95 7.35
N LEU A 108 5.01 7.08 7.22
CA LEU A 108 3.62 7.25 7.66
C LEU A 108 2.66 6.83 6.56
N LEU A 109 1.51 6.28 6.95
CA LEU A 109 0.43 6.00 6.03
C LEU A 109 -0.43 7.26 5.82
N VAL A 110 -0.93 7.45 4.61
CA VAL A 110 -1.76 8.62 4.26
C VAL A 110 -3.02 8.16 3.55
N LEU A 111 -4.18 8.61 4.03
CA LEU A 111 -5.50 8.35 3.43
C LEU A 111 -5.75 9.26 2.22
N ASP A 112 -6.78 8.95 1.43
CA ASP A 112 -7.11 9.71 0.22
C ASP A 112 -7.50 11.18 0.51
N ASP A 113 -8.05 11.44 1.71
CA ASP A 113 -8.38 12.79 2.19
C ASP A 113 -7.17 13.56 2.76
N GLY A 114 -5.97 12.96 2.72
CA GLY A 114 -4.74 13.53 3.25
C GLY A 114 -4.53 13.31 4.75
N THR A 115 -5.43 12.60 5.44
CA THR A 115 -5.24 12.20 6.85
C THR A 115 -3.99 11.34 6.97
N ILE A 116 -3.17 11.65 7.96
CA ILE A 116 -1.92 10.95 8.23
C ILE A 116 -2.15 9.97 9.37
N ILE A 117 -1.64 8.75 9.22
CA ILE A 117 -1.75 7.67 10.18
C ILE A 117 -0.35 7.33 10.70
N SER A 118 -0.22 7.29 12.02
CA SER A 118 0.97 6.81 12.72
C SER A 118 0.58 5.74 13.74
N ILE A 119 1.53 4.87 14.07
CA ILE A 119 1.42 3.94 15.19
C ILE A 119 2.38 4.39 16.29
N THR A 120 1.88 4.51 17.51
CA THR A 120 2.71 4.74 18.69
C THR A 120 2.22 3.85 19.81
N ASN A 121 3.10 3.00 20.38
CA ASN A 121 2.74 2.03 21.41
C ASN A 121 1.50 1.20 21.04
N ASP A 122 1.52 0.60 19.84
CA ASP A 122 0.44 -0.24 19.29
C ASP A 122 -0.92 0.45 19.14
N THR A 123 -0.96 1.79 19.21
CA THR A 123 -2.19 2.58 19.04
C THR A 123 -2.10 3.39 17.76
N LEU A 124 -3.12 3.26 16.89
CA LEU A 124 -3.28 4.13 15.74
C LEU A 124 -3.62 5.57 16.17
N ARG A 125 -2.91 6.52 15.57
CA ARG A 125 -3.14 7.95 15.72
C ARG A 125 -3.39 8.56 14.35
N PHE A 126 -4.40 9.41 14.29
CA PHE A 126 -4.80 10.11 13.07
C PHE A 126 -4.50 11.59 13.23
N TYR A 127 -3.88 12.17 12.22
CA TYR A 127 -3.55 13.59 12.17
C TYR A 127 -4.17 14.20 10.92
N PRO A 128 -4.64 15.46 11.00
CA PRO A 128 -5.24 16.15 9.86
C PRO A 128 -4.21 16.35 8.74
N SER A 129 -4.69 16.66 7.54
CA SER A 129 -3.80 16.95 6.41
C SER A 129 -2.89 18.17 6.70
N GLY A 130 -1.69 18.17 6.12
CA GLY A 130 -0.76 19.32 6.20
C GLY A 130 0.11 19.40 7.46
N VAL A 131 0.06 18.45 8.38
CA VAL A 131 0.92 18.42 9.58
C VAL A 131 2.04 17.37 9.52
N ARG A 132 2.34 16.82 8.33
CA ARG A 132 3.29 15.71 8.13
C ARG A 132 4.64 15.94 8.81
N ASP A 133 5.27 17.08 8.56
CA ASP A 133 6.59 17.41 9.11
C ASP A 133 6.60 17.56 10.64
N LYS A 134 5.43 17.83 11.23
CA LYS A 134 5.26 17.97 12.68
C LYS A 134 4.87 16.64 13.33
N ALA A 135 4.09 15.80 12.65
CA ALA A 135 3.61 14.52 13.19
C ALA A 135 4.76 13.53 13.46
N ASP A 136 5.86 13.63 12.70
CA ASP A 136 7.04 12.79 12.90
C ASP A 136 7.84 13.14 14.17
N ASN A 137 7.74 14.37 14.68
CA ASN A 137 8.68 14.89 15.69
C ASN A 137 8.04 15.61 16.89
N ASP A 138 6.76 15.98 16.83
CA ASP A 138 6.11 16.80 17.86
C ASP A 138 4.86 16.11 18.43
N LYS A 139 4.89 15.81 19.72
CA LYS A 139 3.77 15.21 20.47
C LYS A 139 2.60 16.18 20.68
N ASN A 140 2.78 17.46 20.37
CA ASN A 140 1.76 18.49 20.51
C ASN A 140 0.94 18.72 19.24
N VAL A 141 1.18 17.94 18.17
CA VAL A 141 0.34 18.02 16.96
C VAL A 141 -1.07 17.56 17.29
N PRO A 142 -2.10 18.32 16.91
CA PRO A 142 -3.48 17.89 17.10
C PRO A 142 -3.73 16.54 16.42
N MET A 143 -4.26 15.60 17.19
CA MET A 143 -4.60 14.26 16.74
C MET A 143 -6.06 13.97 17.09
N PHE A 144 -6.68 13.09 16.32
CA PHE A 144 -8.05 12.65 16.55
C PHE A 144 -8.17 11.13 16.52
N LYS A 145 -9.25 10.61 17.11
CA LYS A 145 -9.68 9.22 16.91
C LYS A 145 -10.52 9.16 15.64
N ARG A 146 -10.48 8.05 14.91
CA ARG A 146 -11.20 7.91 13.63
C ARG A 146 -12.69 8.29 13.73
N ALA A 147 -13.37 7.94 14.83
CA ALA A 147 -14.77 8.28 15.07
C ALA A 147 -15.06 9.79 15.08
N ASP A 148 -14.08 10.61 15.45
CA ASP A 148 -14.20 12.06 15.58
C ASP A 148 -13.70 12.82 14.33
N ALA A 149 -13.35 12.11 13.25
CA ALA A 149 -12.78 12.69 12.04
C ALA A 149 -13.68 13.77 11.40
N HIS A 150 -15.01 13.67 11.55
CA HIS A 150 -15.98 14.63 11.03
C HIS A 150 -15.90 16.03 11.68
N GLN A 151 -15.15 16.17 12.78
CA GLN A 151 -14.96 17.45 13.50
C GLN A 151 -13.73 18.23 13.02
N TRP A 152 -13.00 17.69 12.03
CA TRP A 152 -11.74 18.19 11.50
C TRP A 152 -11.83 18.39 10.00
#